data_AF-A0A0G4KER8-F1
#
_entry.id   AF-A0A0G4KER8-F1
#
_cell.length_a   1.000
_cell.length_b   1.000
_cell.length_c   1.000
_cell.angle_alpha   90.00
_cell.angle_beta   90.00
_cell.angle_gamma   90.00
#
_symmetry.space_group_name_H-M   'P 1'
#
loop_
_entity.id
_entity.type
_entity.pdbx_description
1 polymer ?
#
loop_
_entity_poly.entity_id
_entity_poly.type
_entity_poly.pdbx_seq_one_letter_code
_entity_poly.pdbx_strand_id
1 'polypeptide(L)'
;MGQRDADSTVLYLIMAIGCTSLERAGQVPKDTASKFEVPYAEIIQECLAKEDTESIQVLVLLSLSFVIVIFGFYGGNLGRDCNLEWSEQCNDVFRARSTCYTAMMWIFLFFAWELVDSRRSFFDGMVSDTRRWAQRLWRNKFLFWSV
;
A
#
# COMPACT_ATOMS: atom_id res chain seq x y z
N MET A 1 -6.44 1.26 32.51
CA MET A 1 -6.24 1.37 31.06
C MET A 1 -7.40 0.64 30.41
N GLY A 2 -8.42 1.39 30.00
CA GLY A 2 -9.67 0.81 29.49
C GLY A 2 -9.45 0.19 28.12
N GLN A 3 -9.96 -1.02 27.95
CA GLN A 3 -10.01 -1.75 26.68
C GLN A 3 -10.72 -0.85 25.66
N ARG A 4 -9.96 -0.23 24.76
CA ARG A 4 -10.54 0.50 23.62
C ARG A 4 -11.09 -0.55 22.66
N ASP A 5 -12.37 -0.43 22.34
CA ASP A 5 -13.05 -1.32 21.42
C ASP A 5 -12.41 -1.24 20.01
N ALA A 6 -12.39 -2.35 19.27
CA ALA A 6 -11.71 -2.42 17.98
C ALA A 6 -12.29 -1.40 16.99
N ASP A 7 -13.61 -1.23 17.00
CA ASP A 7 -14.33 -0.26 16.16
C ASP A 7 -13.97 1.19 16.52
N SER A 8 -13.77 1.47 17.81
CA SER A 8 -13.32 2.79 18.28
C SER A 8 -11.88 3.07 17.85
N THR A 9 -11.03 2.05 17.80
CA THR A 9 -9.64 2.16 17.35
C THR A 9 -9.55 2.41 15.85
N VAL A 10 -10.35 1.70 15.05
CA VAL A 10 -10.43 1.90 13.59
C VAL A 10 -10.94 3.31 13.27
N LEU A 11 -12.01 3.77 13.93
CA LEU A 11 -12.52 5.12 13.73
C LEU A 11 -11.46 6.18 14.07
N TYR A 12 -10.72 5.98 15.17
CA TYR A 12 -9.65 6.88 15.57
C TYR A 12 -8.52 6.94 14.55
N LEU A 13 -8.14 5.79 13.95
CA LEU A 13 -7.14 5.72 12.89
C LEU A 13 -7.60 6.44 11.61
N ILE A 14 -8.84 6.21 11.20
CA ILE A 14 -9.42 6.90 10.03
C ILE A 14 -9.39 8.42 10.24
N MET A 15 -9.77 8.88 11.44
CA MET A 15 -9.73 10.29 11.79
C MET A 15 -8.30 10.84 11.78
N ALA A 16 -7.33 10.14 12.36
CA ALA A 16 -5.93 10.56 12.37
C ALA A 16 -5.34 10.67 10.94
N ILE A 17 -5.61 9.68 10.09
CA ILE A 17 -5.21 9.69 8.67
C ILE A 17 -5.90 10.84 7.92
N GLY A 18 -7.19 11.07 8.19
CA GLY A 18 -7.94 12.19 7.62
C GLY A 18 -7.37 13.55 8.02
N CYS A 19 -7.09 13.75 9.31
CA CYS A 19 -6.50 14.99 9.83
C CYS A 19 -5.13 15.27 9.22
N THR A 20 -4.24 14.28 9.19
CA THR A 20 -2.90 14.45 8.57
C THR A 20 -3.00 14.78 7.08
N SER A 21 -3.98 14.21 6.37
CA SER A 21 -4.23 14.52 4.95
C SER A 21 -4.78 15.94 4.76
N LEU A 22 -5.72 16.36 5.61
CA LEU A 22 -6.33 17.70 5.56
C LEU A 22 -5.34 18.80 5.95
N GLU A 23 -4.46 18.55 6.91
CA GLU A 23 -3.37 19.47 7.26
C GLU A 23 -2.39 19.66 6.11
N ARG A 24 -2.01 18.56 5.44
CA ARG A 24 -1.15 18.63 4.24
C ARG A 24 -1.84 19.37 3.08
N ALA A 25 -3.16 19.25 2.96
CA ALA A 25 -3.95 20.01 1.99
C ALA A 25 -4.20 21.48 2.40
N GLY A 26 -3.69 21.92 3.56
CA GLY A 26 -3.89 23.27 4.08
C GLY A 26 -5.31 23.60 4.51
N GLN A 27 -6.17 22.57 4.68
CA GLN A 27 -7.58 22.74 5.04
C GLN A 27 -7.79 22.84 6.57
N VAL A 28 -6.78 22.46 7.36
CA VAL A 28 -6.84 22.35 8.83
C VAL A 28 -5.51 22.87 9.43
N PRO A 29 -5.50 23.49 10.63
CA PRO A 29 -4.28 24.01 11.27
C PRO A 29 -3.24 22.91 11.53
N LYS A 30 -1.94 23.23 11.36
CA LYS A 30 -0.77 22.31 11.43
C LYS A 30 -0.56 21.54 12.75
N ASP A 31 -1.47 21.64 13.71
CA ASP A 31 -1.35 21.11 15.08
C ASP A 31 -2.61 20.33 15.49
N THR A 32 -3.41 19.93 14.51
CA THR A 32 -4.65 19.18 14.73
C THR A 32 -4.37 17.69 14.78
N ALA A 33 -3.38 17.19 14.03
CA ALA A 33 -2.93 15.80 14.03
C ALA A 33 -2.12 15.45 15.28
N SER A 34 -1.45 16.42 15.92
CA SER A 34 -0.71 16.20 17.17
C SER A 34 -1.62 15.81 18.34
N LYS A 35 -2.92 16.12 18.25
CA LYS A 35 -3.95 15.65 19.21
C LYS A 35 -4.26 14.15 19.11
N PHE A 36 -3.85 13.50 18.03
CA PHE A 36 -4.07 12.07 17.82
C PHE A 36 -2.76 11.33 18.10
N GLU A 37 -2.59 10.86 19.33
CA GLU A 37 -1.45 10.00 19.68
C GLU A 37 -1.74 8.57 19.20
N VAL A 38 -1.12 8.20 18.08
CA VAL A 38 -1.29 6.88 17.46
C VAL A 38 -0.26 5.92 18.06
N PRO A 39 -0.68 4.85 18.77
CA PRO A 39 0.25 3.86 19.34
C PRO A 39 0.71 2.91 18.23
N TYR A 40 1.61 3.39 17.37
CA TYR A 40 2.12 2.62 16.21
C TYR A 40 2.68 1.26 16.62
N ALA A 41 3.34 1.18 17.79
CA ALA A 41 3.89 -0.08 18.30
C ALA A 41 2.80 -1.13 18.57
N GLU A 42 1.68 -0.72 19.17
CA GLU A 42 0.54 -1.62 19.45
C GLU A 42 -0.13 -2.07 18.15
N ILE A 43 -0.34 -1.14 17.20
CA ILE A 43 -0.95 -1.45 15.91
C ILE A 43 -0.07 -2.38 15.09
N ILE A 44 1.23 -2.11 15.02
CA ILE A 44 2.18 -2.97 14.30
C ILE A 44 2.23 -4.35 14.98
N GLN A 45 2.26 -4.43 16.31
CA GLN A 45 2.21 -5.71 17.00
C GLN A 45 0.91 -6.46 16.74
N GLU A 46 -0.24 -5.79 16.71
CA GLU A 46 -1.52 -6.44 16.44
C GLU A 46 -1.64 -6.87 14.98
N CYS A 47 -1.16 -6.07 14.03
CA CYS A 47 -1.05 -6.45 12.62
C CYS A 47 -0.06 -7.59 12.38
N LEU A 48 1.01 -7.69 13.17
CA LEU A 48 1.96 -8.80 13.12
C LEU A 48 1.43 -10.05 13.84
N ALA A 49 0.59 -9.89 14.86
CA ALA A 49 0.00 -10.98 15.63
C ALA A 49 -1.24 -11.58 14.94
N LYS A 50 -2.00 -10.78 14.16
CA LYS A 50 -3.00 -11.28 13.21
C LYS A 50 -2.27 -11.78 11.96
N GLU A 51 -1.90 -13.05 12.01
CA GLU A 51 -1.04 -13.75 11.06
C GLU A 51 -1.70 -13.96 9.68
N ASP A 52 -1.96 -12.89 8.91
CA ASP A 52 -2.23 -13.01 7.47
C ASP A 52 -0.91 -12.87 6.71
N THR A 53 -0.34 -14.01 6.37
CA THR A 53 0.96 -14.15 5.70
C THR A 53 1.06 -13.27 4.44
N GLU A 54 -0.05 -13.07 3.72
CA GLU A 54 -0.11 -12.27 2.50
C GLU A 54 0.09 -10.77 2.76
N SER A 55 -0.51 -10.23 3.82
CA SER A 55 -0.40 -8.81 4.18
C SER A 55 1.04 -8.42 4.51
N ILE A 56 1.74 -9.29 5.24
CA ILE A 56 3.14 -9.10 5.60
C ILE A 56 4.02 -9.15 4.35
N GLN A 57 3.77 -10.08 3.43
CA GLN A 57 4.52 -10.18 2.17
C GLN A 57 4.39 -8.91 1.33
N VAL A 58 3.18 -8.35 1.20
CA VAL A 58 2.95 -7.09 0.47
C VAL A 58 3.73 -5.94 1.12
N LEU A 59 3.68 -5.81 2.44
CA LEU A 59 4.43 -4.77 3.17
C LEU A 59 5.94 -4.89 2.93
N VAL A 60 6.48 -6.12 2.99
CA VAL A 60 7.90 -6.39 2.74
C VAL A 60 8.26 -6.06 1.30
N LEU A 61 7.46 -6.48 0.32
CA LEU A 61 7.70 -6.20 -1.11
C LEU A 61 7.73 -4.70 -1.41
N LEU A 62 6.78 -3.94 -0.86
CA LEU A 62 6.75 -2.48 -1.05
C LEU A 62 7.96 -1.81 -0.39
N SER A 63 8.31 -2.23 0.84
CA SER A 63 9.48 -1.71 1.55
C SER A 63 10.78 -2.01 0.81
N LEU A 64 10.94 -3.24 0.32
CA LEU A 64 12.09 -3.64 -0.49
C LEU A 64 12.14 -2.87 -1.80
N SER A 65 11.01 -2.66 -2.47
CA SER A 65 10.98 -1.87 -3.71
C SER A 65 11.49 -0.43 -3.49
N PHE A 66 11.12 0.19 -2.37
CA PHE A 66 11.64 1.50 -1.99
C PHE A 66 13.15 1.48 -1.78
N VAL A 67 13.64 0.52 -0.98
CA VAL A 67 15.07 0.38 -0.64
C VAL A 67 15.90 0.09 -1.89
N ILE A 68 15.44 -0.81 -2.77
CA ILE A 68 16.12 -1.15 -4.02
C ILE A 68 16.21 0.07 -4.93
N VAL A 69 15.14 0.86 -5.04
CA VAL A 69 15.19 2.08 -5.87
C VAL A 69 16.21 3.06 -5.29
N ILE A 70 16.08 3.43 -4.02
CA ILE A 70 16.96 4.44 -3.40
C ILE A 70 18.43 4.00 -3.38
N PHE A 71 18.72 2.83 -2.84
CA PHE A 71 20.09 2.39 -2.62
C PHE A 71 20.69 1.66 -3.81
N GLY A 72 19.86 0.98 -4.62
CA GLY A 72 20.33 0.24 -5.79
C GLY A 72 20.51 1.12 -7.03
N PHE A 73 19.61 2.06 -7.28
CA PHE A 73 19.65 2.89 -8.50
C PHE A 73 20.07 4.34 -8.27
N TYR A 74 19.80 4.92 -7.10
CA TYR A 74 19.96 6.36 -6.85
C TYR A 74 20.95 6.69 -5.71
N GLY A 75 21.84 5.76 -5.34
CA GLY A 75 22.98 6.04 -4.46
C GLY A 75 22.65 6.42 -3.00
N GLY A 76 21.41 6.26 -2.56
CA GLY A 76 21.03 6.42 -1.15
C GLY A 76 20.67 7.84 -0.70
N ASN A 77 20.46 8.79 -1.61
CA ASN A 77 20.10 10.15 -1.21
C ASN A 77 18.60 10.28 -0.84
N LEU A 78 18.34 10.56 0.44
CA LEU A 78 16.98 10.75 0.96
C LEU A 78 16.53 12.23 0.94
N GLY A 79 17.43 13.16 0.59
CA GLY A 79 17.17 14.60 0.63
C GLY A 79 16.89 15.15 2.03
N ARG A 80 16.46 16.42 2.10
CA ARG A 80 15.99 17.07 3.33
C ARG A 80 14.63 17.70 3.09
N ASP A 81 13.74 17.56 4.06
CA ASP A 81 12.41 18.19 4.08
C ASP A 81 11.53 17.91 2.83
N CYS A 82 11.75 16.77 2.16
CA CYS A 82 11.03 16.35 0.94
C CYS A 82 9.52 16.11 1.13
N ASN A 83 9.01 16.18 2.36
CA ASN A 83 7.57 16.10 2.64
C ASN A 83 6.89 17.48 2.65
N LEU A 84 7.66 18.56 2.71
CA LEU A 84 7.16 19.93 2.86
C LEU A 84 7.31 20.71 1.56
N GLU A 85 8.49 20.67 0.97
CA GLU A 85 8.81 21.40 -0.25
C GLU A 85 9.55 20.51 -1.25
N TRP A 86 9.37 20.83 -2.53
CA TRP A 86 10.10 20.16 -3.59
C TRP A 86 11.51 20.74 -3.68
N SER A 87 12.51 19.86 -3.75
CA SER A 87 13.88 20.21 -4.10
C SER A 87 14.46 19.15 -5.04
N GLU A 88 15.52 19.51 -5.78
CA GLU A 88 16.17 18.59 -6.72
C GLU A 88 16.73 17.34 -6.02
N GLN A 89 17.19 17.48 -4.77
CA GLN A 89 17.67 16.37 -3.94
C GLN A 89 16.56 15.36 -3.58
N CYS A 90 15.29 15.74 -3.71
CA CYS A 90 14.14 14.87 -3.39
C CYS A 90 13.67 14.02 -4.58
N ASN A 91 14.22 14.21 -5.78
CA ASN A 91 13.79 13.50 -6.98
C ASN A 91 13.87 11.98 -6.81
N ASP A 92 14.95 11.50 -6.19
CA ASP A 92 15.19 10.07 -5.94
C ASP A 92 14.13 9.48 -5.00
N VAL A 93 13.78 10.20 -3.93
CA VAL A 93 12.72 9.83 -2.99
C VAL A 93 11.35 9.81 -3.66
N PHE A 94 11.03 10.81 -4.49
CA PHE A 94 9.77 10.83 -5.20
C PHE A 94 9.65 9.70 -6.23
N ARG A 95 10.74 9.35 -6.91
CA ARG A 95 10.78 8.17 -7.79
C ARG A 95 10.62 6.86 -7.03
N ALA A 96 11.23 6.72 -5.87
CA ALA A 96 11.04 5.54 -5.04
C ALA A 96 9.60 5.42 -4.52
N ARG A 97 8.99 6.53 -4.08
CA ARG A 97 7.58 6.57 -3.66
C ARG A 97 6.63 6.24 -4.79
N SER A 98 6.84 6.80 -5.98
CA SER A 98 6.00 6.51 -7.14
C SER A 98 6.12 5.03 -7.55
N THR A 99 7.31 4.45 -7.47
CA THR A 99 7.52 3.01 -7.75
C THR A 99 6.73 2.13 -6.79
N CYS A 100 6.76 2.44 -5.48
CA CYS A 100 5.97 1.72 -4.48
C CYS A 100 4.47 1.84 -4.75
N TYR A 101 4.01 3.05 -5.09
CA TYR A 101 2.60 3.28 -5.43
C TYR A 101 2.18 2.47 -6.66
N THR A 102 2.97 2.48 -7.73
CA THR A 102 2.70 1.68 -8.93
C THR A 102 2.70 0.18 -8.62
N ALA A 103 3.66 -0.31 -7.83
CA ALA A 103 3.69 -1.71 -7.42
C ALA A 103 2.42 -2.08 -6.62
N MET A 104 2.00 -1.23 -5.69
CA MET A 104 0.76 -1.42 -4.92
C MET A 104 -0.48 -1.45 -5.83
N MET A 105 -0.57 -0.57 -6.82
CA MET A 105 -1.68 -0.57 -7.79
C MET A 105 -1.75 -1.87 -8.59
N TRP A 106 -0.60 -2.39 -9.04
CA TRP A 106 -0.56 -3.69 -9.74
C TRP A 106 -0.98 -4.85 -8.84
N ILE A 107 -0.52 -4.86 -7.59
CA ILE A 107 -0.90 -5.89 -6.61
C ILE A 107 -2.43 -5.88 -6.39
N PHE A 108 -3.02 -4.70 -6.19
CA PHE A 108 -4.48 -4.57 -6.02
C PHE A 108 -5.26 -4.98 -7.27
N LEU A 109 -4.73 -4.68 -8.47
CA LEU A 109 -5.34 -5.11 -9.73
C LEU A 109 -5.38 -6.64 -9.86
N PHE A 110 -4.27 -7.33 -9.60
CA PHE A 110 -4.24 -8.78 -9.63
C PHE A 110 -5.10 -9.40 -8.53
N PHE A 111 -5.11 -8.81 -7.33
CA PHE A 111 -5.95 -9.23 -6.23
C PHE A 111 -7.46 -9.10 -6.57
N ALA A 112 -7.85 -8.01 -7.23
CA ALA A 112 -9.23 -7.83 -7.67
C ALA A 112 -9.66 -8.94 -8.65
N TRP A 113 -8.79 -9.36 -9.58
CA TRP A 113 -9.11 -10.48 -10.47
C TRP A 113 -9.24 -11.82 -9.74
N GLU A 114 -8.44 -12.07 -8.70
CA GLU A 114 -8.58 -13.27 -7.86
C GLU A 114 -9.94 -13.27 -7.13
N LEU A 115 -10.39 -12.12 -6.62
CA LEU A 115 -11.67 -12.00 -5.93
C LEU A 115 -12.89 -12.20 -6.84
N VAL A 116 -12.78 -11.86 -8.13
CA VAL A 116 -13.90 -12.03 -9.09
C VAL A 116 -14.13 -13.50 -9.45
N ASP A 117 -13.10 -14.34 -9.47
CA ASP A 117 -13.24 -15.78 -9.74
C ASP A 117 -12.64 -16.64 -8.61
N SER A 118 -13.41 -16.82 -7.53
CA SER A 118 -13.00 -17.64 -6.39
C SER A 118 -12.94 -19.16 -6.67
N ARG A 119 -13.37 -19.62 -7.86
CA ARG A 119 -13.37 -21.07 -8.17
C ARG A 119 -12.01 -21.58 -8.62
N ARG A 120 -11.18 -20.72 -9.20
CA ARG A 120 -9.83 -21.05 -9.67
C ARG A 120 -8.95 -19.82 -9.56
N SER A 121 -7.75 -19.99 -9.01
CA SER A 121 -6.81 -18.88 -8.95
C SER A 121 -6.51 -18.32 -10.34
N PHE A 122 -6.38 -17.00 -10.43
CA PHE A 122 -5.98 -16.29 -11.63
C PHE A 122 -4.68 -16.87 -12.21
N PHE A 123 -3.76 -17.30 -11.35
CA PHE A 123 -2.46 -17.85 -11.72
C PHE A 123 -2.50 -19.34 -12.12
N ASP A 124 -3.63 -20.01 -11.97
CA ASP A 124 -3.80 -21.42 -12.35
C ASP A 124 -3.58 -21.62 -13.87
N GLY A 125 -2.53 -22.36 -14.21
CA GLY A 125 -2.15 -22.65 -15.59
C GLY A 125 -1.43 -21.51 -16.34
N MET A 126 -1.09 -20.40 -15.67
CA MET A 126 -0.39 -19.26 -16.29
C MET A 126 0.99 -19.66 -16.84
N VAL A 127 1.75 -20.43 -16.07
CA VAL A 127 3.12 -20.84 -16.41
C VAL A 127 3.16 -22.12 -17.26
N SER A 128 2.24 -23.06 -17.02
CA SER A 128 2.24 -24.34 -17.72
C SER A 128 1.61 -24.28 -19.12
N ASP A 129 0.58 -23.44 -19.31
CA ASP A 129 -0.17 -23.40 -20.57
C ASP A 129 -0.77 -22.00 -20.83
N THR A 130 0.12 -21.03 -21.02
CA THR A 130 -0.21 -19.58 -21.13
C THR A 130 -1.26 -19.29 -22.20
N ARG A 131 -1.28 -20.06 -23.29
CA ARG A 131 -2.26 -19.88 -24.38
C ARG A 131 -3.68 -20.21 -23.94
N ARG A 132 -3.86 -21.30 -23.19
CA ARG A 132 -5.18 -21.67 -22.65
C ARG A 132 -5.62 -20.72 -21.55
N TRP A 133 -4.70 -20.29 -20.70
CA TRP A 133 -4.93 -19.25 -19.69
C TRP A 133 -5.44 -17.94 -20.34
N ALA A 134 -4.75 -17.45 -21.37
CA ALA A 134 -5.15 -16.23 -22.08
C ALA A 134 -6.50 -16.37 -22.80
N GLN A 135 -6.76 -17.53 -23.42
CA GLN A 135 -8.07 -17.82 -24.02
C GLN A 135 -9.20 -17.85 -22.99
N ARG A 136 -8.95 -18.37 -21.79
CA ARG A 136 -9.92 -18.41 -20.69
C ARG A 136 -10.29 -16.98 -20.25
N LEU A 137 -9.28 -16.13 -20.07
CA LEU A 137 -9.45 -14.71 -19.77
C LEU A 137 -10.25 -13.98 -20.85
N TRP A 138 -9.88 -14.17 -22.12
CA TRP A 138 -10.54 -13.49 -23.24
C TRP A 138 -11.99 -13.94 -23.47
N ARG A 139 -12.30 -15.20 -23.15
CA ARG A 139 -13.65 -15.76 -23.29
C ARG A 139 -14.59 -15.26 -22.20
N ASN A 140 -14.07 -14.97 -21.00
CA ASN A 140 -14.86 -14.44 -19.91
C ASN A 140 -14.83 -12.91 -19.90
N LYS A 141 -15.62 -12.30 -20.80
CA LYS A 141 -15.69 -10.83 -20.96
C LYS A 141 -16.02 -10.12 -19.64
N PHE A 142 -16.82 -10.73 -18.78
CA PHE A 142 -17.11 -10.15 -17.47
C PHE A 142 -15.84 -9.98 -16.62
N LEU A 143 -14.96 -10.99 -16.59
CA LEU A 143 -13.69 -10.93 -15.84
C LEU A 143 -12.75 -9.84 -16.40
N PHE A 144 -12.58 -9.80 -17.72
CA PHE A 144 -11.66 -8.85 -18.37
C PHE A 144 -12.10 -7.38 -18.27
N TRP A 145 -13.40 -7.11 -18.27
CA TRP A 145 -13.94 -5.74 -18.20
C TRP A 145 -14.32 -5.30 -16.78
N SER A 146 -14.13 -6.16 -15.77
CA SER A 146 -14.51 -5.85 -14.38
C SER A 146 -13.50 -5.00 -13.61
N VAL A 147 -12.26 -4.92 -14.10
CA VAL A 147 -11.13 -4.16 -13.52
C VAL A 147 -10.47 -3.37 -14.64
#